data_AF-A0A1J5WFH9-F1
#
_entry.id   AF-A0A1J5WFH9-F1
#
_cell.length_a   1.000
_cell.length_b   1.000
_cell.length_c   1.000
_cell.angle_alpha   90.00
_cell.angle_beta   90.00
_cell.angle_gamma   90.00
#
_symmetry.space_group_name_H-M   'P 1'
#
loop_
_entity.id
_entity.type
_entity.pdbx_description
1 polymer ?
#
loop_
_entity_poly.entity_id
_entity_poly.type
_entity_poly.pdbx_seq_one_letter_code
_entity_poly.pdbx_strand_id
1 'polypeptide(L)'
;LFKLLEKTHVVVGENVSVFGNFKGEDCIREGVDVRELYLLRPASFSRIESNICFMENVAGITNNSIKLGRVKKLELWGYPVNILPRLVLHGENVMDEFCLNADKKEHVAEIIRVESKSIWLGKMKRLELRDYAVNVLPKLVLHGENIIEELRLDAAKKEHVSEIMKTKDSSTRLGKVKKFESRRYASNIVQKLCLEYVE
;
A
#
# COMPACT_ATOMS: atom_id res chain seq x y z
N LEU A 1 2.15 -10.28 -11.82
CA LEU A 1 0.83 -9.70 -11.47
C LEU A 1 0.53 -8.40 -12.20
N PHE A 2 1.12 -7.26 -11.84
CA PHE A 2 0.70 -5.94 -12.36
C PHE A 2 0.72 -5.84 -13.89
N LYS A 3 1.77 -6.33 -14.54
CA LYS A 3 1.86 -6.38 -16.00
C LYS A 3 0.81 -7.31 -16.65
N LEU A 4 0.35 -8.33 -15.92
CA LEU A 4 -0.74 -9.21 -16.35
C LEU A 4 -2.08 -8.48 -16.21
N LEU A 5 -2.34 -7.85 -15.06
CA LEU A 5 -3.52 -7.02 -14.84
C LEU A 5 -3.60 -5.85 -15.83
N GLU A 6 -2.47 -5.35 -16.30
CA GLU A 6 -2.39 -4.30 -17.30
C GLU A 6 -2.70 -4.80 -18.72
N LYS A 7 -2.25 -6.01 -19.09
CA LYS A 7 -2.21 -6.43 -20.50
C LYS A 7 -3.25 -7.50 -20.87
N THR A 8 -3.97 -8.03 -19.90
CA THR A 8 -4.80 -9.23 -20.08
C THR A 8 -6.02 -9.13 -19.19
N HIS A 9 -7.18 -9.55 -19.68
CA HIS A 9 -8.37 -9.71 -18.85
C HIS A 9 -8.14 -10.89 -17.89
N VAL A 10 -8.08 -10.60 -16.59
CA VAL A 10 -7.77 -11.57 -15.53
C VAL A 10 -9.00 -11.77 -14.67
N VAL A 11 -9.45 -13.01 -14.57
CA VAL A 11 -10.47 -13.43 -13.61
C VAL A 11 -9.76 -14.18 -12.47
N VAL A 12 -9.87 -13.66 -11.25
CA VAL A 12 -9.36 -14.31 -10.04
C VAL A 12 -10.54 -14.98 -9.35
N GLY A 13 -10.66 -16.30 -9.50
CA GLY A 13 -11.78 -17.07 -8.96
C GLY A 13 -11.69 -17.27 -7.44
N GLU A 14 -10.51 -17.62 -6.94
CA GLU A 14 -10.21 -17.82 -5.52
C GLU A 14 -8.89 -17.11 -5.13
N ASN A 15 -8.28 -17.49 -4.01
CA ASN A 15 -7.03 -16.89 -3.56
C ASN A 15 -5.86 -17.23 -4.49
N VAL A 16 -5.04 -16.24 -4.85
CA VAL A 16 -3.87 -16.41 -5.72
C VAL A 16 -2.61 -15.89 -5.04
N SER A 17 -1.51 -16.64 -5.13
CA SER A 17 -0.19 -16.27 -4.59
C SER A 17 0.78 -15.92 -5.73
N VAL A 18 1.36 -14.71 -5.70
CA VAL A 18 2.14 -14.19 -6.86
C VAL A 18 3.63 -14.05 -6.59
N PHE A 19 4.08 -14.18 -5.34
CA PHE A 19 5.51 -14.17 -4.98
C PHE A 19 5.71 -15.09 -3.78
N GLY A 20 6.36 -16.24 -4.00
CA GLY A 20 6.41 -17.33 -3.03
C GLY A 20 7.33 -17.06 -1.85
N ASN A 21 6.77 -17.12 -0.65
CA ASN A 21 7.43 -17.80 0.48
C ASN A 21 6.40 -18.31 1.51
N PHE A 22 5.21 -18.71 1.06
CA PHE A 22 4.28 -19.45 1.91
C PHE A 22 4.60 -20.93 1.70
N LYS A 23 5.14 -21.61 2.73
CA LYS A 23 5.42 -23.05 2.63
C LYS A 23 4.13 -23.78 2.24
N GLY A 24 4.13 -24.45 1.10
CA GLY A 24 3.02 -25.31 0.66
C GLY A 24 1.86 -24.62 -0.07
N GLU A 25 2.05 -23.42 -0.63
CA GLU A 25 1.03 -22.79 -1.49
C GLU A 25 1.43 -22.78 -2.97
N ASP A 26 0.47 -23.03 -3.84
CA ASP A 26 0.62 -22.96 -5.30
C ASP A 26 0.98 -21.53 -5.72
N CYS A 27 2.23 -21.33 -6.13
CA CYS A 27 2.73 -20.06 -6.60
C CYS A 27 2.71 -20.04 -8.14
N ILE A 28 2.43 -18.88 -8.75
CA ILE A 28 2.53 -18.69 -10.22
C ILE A 28 3.95 -19.00 -10.77
N ARG A 29 4.95 -19.14 -9.88
CA ARG A 29 6.32 -19.54 -10.25
C ARG A 29 6.90 -20.47 -9.18
N GLU A 30 7.03 -21.75 -9.51
CA GLU A 30 7.80 -22.75 -8.75
C GLU A 30 9.27 -22.74 -9.21
N GLY A 31 10.23 -22.97 -8.31
CA GLY A 31 11.59 -23.41 -8.70
C GLY A 31 12.69 -22.36 -8.93
N VAL A 32 12.60 -21.13 -8.43
CA VAL A 32 13.75 -20.19 -8.43
C VAL A 32 14.34 -20.08 -7.03
N ASP A 33 15.67 -20.20 -6.90
CA ASP A 33 16.38 -20.03 -5.62
C ASP A 33 16.00 -18.69 -4.98
N VAL A 34 15.30 -18.82 -3.87
CA VAL A 34 14.60 -17.75 -3.16
C VAL A 34 15.60 -16.71 -2.64
N ARG A 35 16.88 -17.08 -2.45
CA ARG A 35 17.95 -16.16 -2.02
C ARG A 35 18.28 -15.09 -3.07
N GLU A 36 18.14 -15.39 -4.36
CA GLU A 36 18.38 -14.41 -5.43
C GLU A 36 17.19 -13.47 -5.67
N LEU A 37 15.97 -13.86 -5.30
CA LEU A 37 14.79 -12.99 -5.39
C LEU A 37 14.78 -11.87 -4.33
N TYR A 38 15.53 -11.99 -3.24
CA TYR A 38 15.78 -10.88 -2.30
C TYR A 38 16.52 -9.70 -2.98
N LEU A 39 17.08 -9.89 -4.18
CA LEU A 39 17.86 -8.90 -4.93
C LEU A 39 17.11 -8.35 -6.17
N LEU A 40 15.93 -8.88 -6.50
CA LEU A 40 15.24 -8.55 -7.74
C LEU A 40 14.35 -7.32 -7.62
N ARG A 41 15.01 -6.14 -7.62
CA ARG A 41 14.49 -4.80 -7.88
C ARG A 41 13.34 -4.35 -6.94
N PRO A 42 13.13 -3.03 -6.74
CA PRO A 42 11.89 -2.56 -6.13
C PRO A 42 10.70 -3.21 -6.85
N ALA A 43 9.66 -3.64 -6.12
CA ALA A 43 8.35 -3.85 -6.73
C ALA A 43 7.76 -2.44 -7.00
N SER A 44 8.43 -1.71 -7.90
CA SER A 44 8.11 -0.36 -8.33
C SER A 44 7.29 -0.47 -9.60
N PHE A 45 6.03 -0.11 -9.47
CA PHE A 45 5.08 -0.14 -10.58
C PHE A 45 4.82 1.31 -10.96
N SER A 46 5.53 1.75 -12.00
CA SER A 46 5.42 3.09 -12.55
C SER A 46 4.00 3.38 -13.05
N ARG A 47 3.68 4.67 -13.06
CA ARG A 47 2.44 5.30 -13.53
C ARG A 47 1.85 4.57 -14.74
N ILE A 48 0.76 3.84 -14.53
CA ILE A 48 -0.11 3.37 -15.62
C ILE A 48 -1.00 4.56 -15.97
N GLU A 49 -0.85 5.14 -17.17
CA GLU A 49 -1.44 6.43 -17.54
C GLU A 49 -2.97 6.43 -17.55
N SER A 50 -3.56 5.34 -18.03
CA SER A 50 -4.97 4.97 -17.90
C SER A 50 -5.11 3.60 -18.53
N ASN A 51 -5.39 2.57 -17.74
CA ASN A 51 -5.62 1.24 -18.30
C ASN A 51 -6.97 0.73 -17.81
N ILE A 52 -7.96 0.84 -18.69
CA ILE A 52 -9.31 0.32 -18.49
C ILE A 52 -9.25 -1.15 -18.05
N CYS A 53 -8.42 -1.96 -18.71
CA CYS A 53 -8.24 -3.37 -18.38
C CYS A 53 -7.68 -3.55 -16.95
N PHE A 54 -6.71 -2.74 -16.53
CA PHE A 54 -6.22 -2.78 -15.14
C PHE A 54 -7.34 -2.49 -14.14
N MET A 55 -8.14 -1.44 -14.38
CA MET A 55 -9.23 -1.07 -13.47
C MET A 55 -10.33 -2.14 -13.44
N GLU A 56 -10.73 -2.67 -14.59
CA GLU A 56 -11.70 -3.76 -14.70
C GLU A 56 -11.24 -4.99 -13.93
N ASN A 57 -9.96 -5.37 -14.11
CA ASN A 57 -9.38 -6.49 -13.37
C ASN A 57 -9.38 -6.23 -11.86
N VAL A 58 -8.92 -5.05 -11.39
CA VAL A 58 -8.90 -4.71 -9.95
C VAL A 58 -10.32 -4.70 -9.36
N ALA A 59 -11.30 -4.21 -10.11
CA ALA A 59 -12.70 -4.19 -9.70
C ALA A 59 -13.28 -5.61 -9.58
N GLY A 60 -12.88 -6.53 -10.47
CA GLY A 60 -13.30 -7.93 -10.46
C GLY A 60 -12.61 -8.80 -9.41
N ILE A 61 -11.50 -8.34 -8.82
CA ILE A 61 -10.76 -9.07 -7.80
C ILE A 61 -11.36 -8.81 -6.42
N THR A 62 -11.57 -9.87 -5.63
CA THR A 62 -12.07 -9.79 -4.25
C THR A 62 -11.00 -9.24 -3.30
N ASN A 63 -11.41 -8.50 -2.26
CA ASN A 63 -10.49 -8.00 -1.23
C ASN A 63 -9.73 -9.16 -0.57
N ASN A 64 -8.48 -8.91 -0.17
CA ASN A 64 -7.62 -9.88 0.52
C ASN A 64 -7.40 -11.22 -0.22
N SER A 65 -7.53 -11.26 -1.55
CA SER A 65 -7.40 -12.50 -2.34
C SER A 65 -6.02 -12.71 -2.95
N ILE A 66 -5.19 -11.67 -3.03
CA ILE A 66 -3.86 -11.72 -3.63
C ILE A 66 -2.82 -11.79 -2.52
N LYS A 67 -2.25 -12.97 -2.31
CA LYS A 67 -1.14 -13.15 -1.38
C LYS A 67 0.16 -12.71 -2.04
N LEU A 68 0.85 -11.80 -1.35
CA LEU A 68 2.22 -11.41 -1.63
C LEU A 68 3.12 -12.03 -0.57
N GLY A 69 4.18 -12.72 -0.99
CA GLY A 69 5.21 -13.20 -0.09
C GLY A 69 6.04 -12.06 0.48
N ARG A 70 7.33 -12.30 0.71
CA ARG A 70 8.22 -11.29 1.28
C ARG A 70 8.50 -10.19 0.25
N VAL A 71 8.19 -8.94 0.61
CA VAL A 71 8.39 -7.76 -0.24
C VAL A 71 9.27 -6.78 0.54
N LYS A 72 10.48 -6.51 0.01
CA LYS A 72 11.40 -5.51 0.58
C LYS A 72 10.94 -4.10 0.32
N LYS A 73 10.44 -3.80 -0.88
CA LYS A 73 10.02 -2.46 -1.29
C LYS A 73 8.83 -2.53 -2.22
N LEU A 74 7.78 -1.78 -1.92
CA LEU A 74 6.55 -1.71 -2.71
C LEU A 74 6.25 -0.23 -3.01
N GLU A 75 6.31 0.12 -4.30
CA GLU A 75 5.95 1.46 -4.78
C GLU A 75 4.80 1.36 -5.78
N LEU A 76 3.71 2.07 -5.50
CA LEU A 76 2.52 2.11 -6.36
C LEU A 76 2.19 3.54 -6.75
N TRP A 77 2.22 3.84 -8.05
CA TRP A 77 1.96 5.18 -8.57
C TRP A 77 0.78 5.18 -9.52
N GLY A 78 -0.20 6.04 -9.27
CA GLY A 78 -1.41 6.16 -10.08
C GLY A 78 -2.41 5.04 -9.82
N TYR A 79 -3.07 4.54 -10.87
CA TYR A 79 -4.07 3.46 -10.78
C TYR A 79 -3.61 2.19 -10.02
N PRO A 80 -2.34 1.73 -10.13
CA PRO A 80 -1.82 0.65 -9.29
C PRO A 80 -2.10 0.77 -7.80
N VAL A 81 -2.24 1.98 -7.26
CA VAL A 81 -2.59 2.19 -5.84
C VAL A 81 -3.89 1.45 -5.47
N ASN A 82 -4.90 1.44 -6.36
CA ASN A 82 -6.19 0.78 -6.12
C ASN A 82 -6.14 -0.74 -5.91
N ILE A 83 -5.02 -1.42 -6.24
CA ILE A 83 -4.89 -2.85 -5.94
C ILE A 83 -4.74 -3.12 -4.44
N LEU A 84 -4.35 -2.12 -3.66
CA LEU A 84 -3.90 -2.31 -2.28
C LEU A 84 -4.87 -3.10 -1.40
N PRO A 85 -6.21 -2.90 -1.45
CA PRO A 85 -7.14 -3.67 -0.64
C PRO A 85 -7.26 -5.15 -1.04
N ARG A 86 -6.74 -5.53 -2.21
CA ARG A 86 -6.72 -6.90 -2.71
C ARG A 86 -5.49 -7.66 -2.22
N LEU A 87 -4.45 -6.95 -1.76
CA LEU A 87 -3.18 -7.53 -1.36
C LEU A 87 -3.20 -7.97 0.09
N VAL A 88 -2.68 -9.18 0.34
CA VAL A 88 -2.36 -9.71 1.66
C VAL A 88 -0.86 -9.93 1.72
N LEU A 89 -0.18 -9.22 2.61
CA LEU A 89 1.23 -9.44 2.88
C LEU A 89 1.40 -10.59 3.88
N HIS A 90 2.50 -11.33 3.78
CA HIS A 90 2.84 -12.36 4.76
C HIS A 90 2.96 -11.76 6.18
N GLY A 91 2.48 -12.49 7.20
CA GLY A 91 2.48 -12.07 8.62
C GLY A 91 3.84 -11.59 9.15
N GLU A 92 4.90 -12.27 8.70
CA GLU A 92 6.30 -11.96 9.02
C GLU A 92 6.97 -10.99 8.05
N ASN A 93 6.23 -10.34 7.14
CA ASN A 93 6.84 -9.44 6.17
C ASN A 93 7.38 -8.19 6.89
N VAL A 94 8.67 -7.93 6.69
CA VAL A 94 9.35 -6.71 7.12
C VAL A 94 9.83 -5.97 5.86
N MET A 95 9.11 -4.91 5.51
CA MET A 95 9.39 -4.10 4.33
C MET A 95 10.38 -2.97 4.69
N ASP A 96 11.35 -2.71 3.84
CA ASP A 96 12.20 -1.52 3.99
C ASP A 96 11.43 -0.24 3.61
N GLU A 97 10.60 -0.29 2.57
CA GLU A 97 9.95 0.92 2.05
C GLU A 97 8.58 0.65 1.39
N PHE A 98 7.55 1.38 1.82
CA PHE A 98 6.21 1.40 1.23
C PHE A 98 5.88 2.82 0.75
N CYS A 99 5.73 3.00 -0.55
CA CYS A 99 5.53 4.31 -1.19
C CYS A 99 4.28 4.33 -2.06
N LEU A 100 3.37 5.27 -1.80
CA LEU A 100 2.19 5.50 -2.64
C LEU A 100 2.19 6.92 -3.19
N ASN A 101 1.90 7.06 -4.49
CA ASN A 101 1.74 8.36 -5.13
C ASN A 101 0.45 8.37 -5.97
N ALA A 102 -0.47 9.27 -5.62
CA ALA A 102 -1.75 9.39 -6.30
C ALA A 102 -2.08 10.86 -6.57
N ASP A 103 -1.75 11.36 -7.76
CA ASP A 103 -2.00 12.75 -8.17
C ASP A 103 -3.47 13.03 -8.59
N LYS A 104 -4.30 11.98 -8.67
CA LYS A 104 -5.73 12.07 -9.02
C LYS A 104 -6.59 11.29 -8.02
N LYS A 105 -7.83 11.71 -7.83
CA LYS A 105 -8.78 11.09 -6.89
C LYS A 105 -9.11 9.64 -7.28
N GLU A 106 -9.17 9.35 -8.57
CA GLU A 106 -9.51 8.04 -9.11
C GLU A 106 -8.47 6.97 -8.75
N HIS A 107 -7.22 7.36 -8.51
CA HIS A 107 -6.13 6.47 -8.13
C HIS A 107 -6.31 5.83 -6.75
N VAL A 108 -7.18 6.38 -5.91
CA VAL A 108 -7.46 5.88 -4.54
C VAL A 108 -8.94 5.53 -4.33
N ALA A 109 -9.74 5.52 -5.40
CA ALA A 109 -11.19 5.33 -5.32
C ALA A 109 -11.58 3.99 -4.67
N GLU A 110 -10.86 2.92 -4.97
CA GLU A 110 -11.12 1.60 -4.38
C GLU A 110 -10.74 1.54 -2.90
N ILE A 111 -9.68 2.25 -2.51
CA ILE A 111 -9.22 2.26 -1.11
C ILE A 111 -10.13 3.10 -0.21
N ILE A 112 -10.62 4.24 -0.68
CA ILE A 112 -11.45 5.12 0.15
C ILE A 112 -12.78 4.43 0.53
N ARG A 113 -13.27 3.53 -0.33
CA ARG A 113 -14.52 2.76 -0.16
C ARG A 113 -14.42 1.62 0.86
N VAL A 114 -13.23 1.06 1.10
CA VAL A 114 -13.09 -0.04 2.06
C VAL A 114 -13.20 0.47 3.49
N GLU A 115 -13.49 -0.43 4.44
CA GLU A 115 -13.62 -0.07 5.84
C GLU A 115 -12.33 0.52 6.41
N SER A 116 -12.44 1.39 7.41
CA SER A 116 -11.26 1.89 8.13
C SER A 116 -10.52 0.74 8.80
N LYS A 117 -9.19 0.83 8.87
CA LYS A 117 -8.33 -0.20 9.47
C LYS A 117 -8.54 -1.62 8.89
N SER A 118 -8.72 -1.73 7.57
CA SER A 118 -8.96 -3.00 6.87
C SER A 118 -7.75 -3.51 6.07
N ILE A 119 -6.73 -2.67 5.84
CA ILE A 119 -5.57 -3.02 5.01
C ILE A 119 -4.37 -3.28 5.91
N TRP A 120 -4.00 -4.55 6.08
CA TRP A 120 -2.87 -4.96 6.91
C TRP A 120 -1.56 -5.01 6.11
N LEU A 121 -0.55 -4.26 6.54
CA LEU A 121 0.74 -4.16 5.82
C LEU A 121 1.93 -4.80 6.54
N GLY A 122 1.74 -5.32 7.76
CA GLY A 122 2.83 -5.91 8.55
C GLY A 122 3.79 -4.88 9.11
N LYS A 123 5.10 -5.19 9.07
CA LYS A 123 6.17 -4.32 9.57
C LYS A 123 6.81 -3.58 8.39
N MET A 124 7.15 -2.31 8.59
CA MET A 124 7.89 -1.51 7.62
C MET A 124 8.76 -0.43 8.26
N LYS A 125 9.92 -0.14 7.65
CA LYS A 125 10.83 0.93 8.10
C LYS A 125 10.43 2.30 7.59
N ARG A 126 10.02 2.42 6.33
CA ARG A 126 9.66 3.71 5.71
C ARG A 126 8.28 3.69 5.09
N LEU A 127 7.48 4.72 5.41
CA LEU A 127 6.16 4.97 4.85
C LEU A 127 6.15 6.35 4.18
N GLU A 128 5.95 6.39 2.87
CA GLU A 128 5.85 7.64 2.11
C GLU A 128 4.56 7.71 1.32
N LEU A 129 3.75 8.75 1.56
CA LEU A 129 2.47 8.96 0.88
C LEU A 129 2.44 10.36 0.26
N ARG A 130 2.14 10.39 -1.05
CA ARG A 130 2.05 11.62 -1.84
C ARG A 130 0.66 11.84 -2.40
N ASP A 131 0.23 13.09 -2.33
CA ASP A 131 -1.03 13.61 -2.87
C ASP A 131 -2.25 12.86 -2.33
N TYR A 132 -3.20 12.42 -3.17
CA TYR A 132 -4.40 11.73 -2.70
C TYR A 132 -4.11 10.45 -1.92
N ALA A 133 -2.90 9.88 -2.02
CA ALA A 133 -2.50 8.69 -1.28
C ALA A 133 -2.45 8.94 0.23
N VAL A 134 -2.32 10.20 0.68
CA VAL A 134 -2.42 10.56 2.11
C VAL A 134 -3.77 10.14 2.71
N ASN A 135 -4.84 10.13 1.91
CA ASN A 135 -6.18 9.69 2.37
C ASN A 135 -6.27 8.18 2.64
N VAL A 136 -5.26 7.39 2.28
CA VAL A 136 -5.21 5.96 2.55
C VAL A 136 -4.89 5.67 4.02
N LEU A 137 -4.24 6.59 4.73
CA LEU A 137 -3.77 6.38 6.11
C LEU A 137 -4.82 5.78 7.07
N PRO A 138 -6.08 6.27 7.13
CA PRO A 138 -7.07 5.70 8.06
C PRO A 138 -7.47 4.26 7.74
N LYS A 139 -7.13 3.75 6.55
CA LYS A 139 -7.41 2.38 6.10
C LYS A 139 -6.31 1.40 6.49
N LEU A 140 -5.10 1.90 6.77
CA LEU A 140 -3.93 1.07 7.03
C LEU A 140 -3.88 0.54 8.46
N VAL A 141 -3.37 -0.67 8.61
CA VAL A 141 -3.03 -1.33 9.87
C VAL A 141 -1.61 -1.83 9.77
N LEU A 142 -0.79 -1.42 10.73
CA LEU A 142 0.59 -1.88 10.89
C LEU A 142 0.66 -2.84 12.07
N HIS A 143 1.69 -3.69 12.08
CA HIS A 143 1.95 -4.57 13.20
C HIS A 143 2.21 -3.75 14.49
N GLY A 144 1.71 -4.19 15.65
CA GLY A 144 1.79 -3.41 16.91
C GLY A 144 3.22 -3.13 17.39
N GLU A 145 4.16 -4.02 17.04
CA GLU A 145 5.60 -3.85 17.32
C GLU A 145 6.35 -3.06 16.22
N ASN A 146 5.65 -2.51 15.23
CA ASN A 146 6.33 -1.80 14.15
C ASN A 146 6.93 -0.48 14.65
N ILE A 147 8.17 -0.21 14.23
CA ILE A 147 8.84 1.08 14.42
C ILE A 147 9.13 1.63 13.03
N ILE A 148 8.41 2.69 12.65
CA ILE A 148 8.67 3.41 11.41
C ILE A 148 9.89 4.31 11.64
N GLU A 149 10.98 4.04 10.93
CA GLU A 149 12.16 4.91 10.94
C GLU A 149 11.84 6.28 10.31
N GLU A 150 11.06 6.29 9.23
CA GLU A 150 10.70 7.53 8.54
C GLU A 150 9.27 7.48 7.97
N LEU A 151 8.42 8.41 8.45
CA LEU A 151 7.09 8.69 7.92
C LEU A 151 7.12 10.02 7.15
N ARG A 152 6.81 9.99 5.86
CA ARG A 152 6.76 11.18 5.00
C ARG A 152 5.39 11.33 4.37
N LEU A 153 4.78 12.50 4.57
CA LEU A 153 3.50 12.86 3.99
C LEU A 153 3.64 14.14 3.19
N ASP A 154 3.20 14.13 1.94
CA ASP A 154 3.28 15.30 1.09
C ASP A 154 2.01 15.44 0.25
N ALA A 155 1.39 16.61 0.25
CA ALA A 155 0.16 16.86 -0.48
C ALA A 155 0.21 18.23 -1.17
N ALA A 156 0.27 18.22 -2.50
CA ALA A 156 0.41 19.45 -3.29
C ALA A 156 -0.80 20.40 -3.19
N LYS A 157 -2.01 19.87 -2.97
CA LYS A 157 -3.27 20.63 -2.97
C LYS A 157 -4.14 20.29 -1.76
N LYS A 158 -5.02 21.21 -1.37
CA LYS A 158 -5.99 21.01 -0.27
C LYS A 158 -6.89 19.79 -0.49
N GLU A 159 -7.31 19.55 -1.73
CA GLU A 159 -8.17 18.41 -2.10
C GLU A 159 -7.54 17.04 -1.84
N HIS A 160 -6.20 16.95 -1.86
CA HIS A 160 -5.45 15.73 -1.64
C HIS A 160 -5.58 15.19 -0.21
N VAL A 161 -6.00 16.01 0.76
CA VAL A 161 -6.19 15.59 2.17
C VAL A 161 -7.66 15.58 2.60
N SER A 162 -8.58 15.75 1.65
CA SER A 162 -10.00 16.00 1.94
C SER A 162 -10.68 14.84 2.69
N GLU A 163 -10.32 13.59 2.44
CA GLU A 163 -10.97 12.44 3.10
C GLU A 163 -10.45 12.24 4.53
N ILE A 164 -9.13 12.30 4.73
CA ILE A 164 -8.57 12.16 6.09
C ILE A 164 -9.00 13.31 7.00
N MET A 165 -9.21 14.51 6.47
CA MET A 165 -9.69 15.65 7.25
C MET A 165 -11.10 15.43 7.84
N LYS A 166 -11.91 14.53 7.29
CA LYS A 166 -13.23 14.16 7.82
C LYS A 166 -13.15 13.21 9.03
N THR A 167 -11.98 12.63 9.29
CA THR A 167 -11.78 11.74 10.43
C THR A 167 -11.69 12.52 11.75
N LYS A 168 -11.93 11.83 12.86
CA LYS A 168 -11.74 12.40 14.20
C LYS A 168 -10.25 12.67 14.45
N ASP A 169 -9.96 13.67 15.26
CA ASP A 169 -8.58 13.94 15.68
C ASP A 169 -7.98 12.74 16.41
N SER A 170 -6.68 12.53 16.23
CA SER A 170 -5.93 11.40 16.82
C SER A 170 -6.52 10.00 16.56
N SER A 171 -7.29 9.82 15.47
CA SER A 171 -7.95 8.54 15.17
C SER A 171 -7.12 7.61 14.28
N THR A 172 -6.14 8.16 13.55
CA THR A 172 -5.27 7.41 12.64
C THR A 172 -3.98 7.00 13.35
N ARG A 173 -3.93 5.75 13.83
CA ARG A 173 -2.79 5.20 14.58
C ARG A 173 -1.80 4.53 13.64
N LEU A 174 -0.54 4.96 13.65
CA LEU A 174 0.56 4.35 12.88
C LEU A 174 1.61 3.67 13.77
N GLY A 175 1.43 3.72 15.10
CA GLY A 175 2.36 3.14 16.06
C GLY A 175 3.59 4.02 16.28
N LYS A 176 4.75 3.37 16.49
CA LYS A 176 6.00 4.03 16.84
C LYS A 176 6.69 4.63 15.62
N VAL A 177 7.16 5.88 15.74
CA VAL A 177 7.82 6.62 14.65
C VAL A 177 9.08 7.32 15.16
N LYS A 178 10.21 7.16 14.48
CA LYS A 178 11.45 7.91 14.79
C LYS A 178 11.45 9.30 14.17
N LYS A 179 11.12 9.39 12.89
CA LYS A 179 11.10 10.64 12.14
C LYS A 179 9.78 10.80 11.40
N PHE A 180 9.15 11.95 11.60
CA PHE A 180 7.95 12.35 10.88
C PHE A 180 8.20 13.65 10.12
N GLU A 181 7.83 13.67 8.85
CA GLU A 181 7.87 14.85 8.00
C GLU A 181 6.55 15.00 7.24
N SER A 182 5.92 16.16 7.40
CA SER A 182 4.76 16.57 6.62
C SER A 182 5.06 17.83 5.82
N ARG A 183 4.72 17.84 4.53
CA ARG A 183 4.93 18.98 3.64
C ARG A 183 3.63 19.49 3.03
N ARG A 184 3.61 20.78 2.66
CA ARG A 184 2.49 21.43 1.94
C ARG A 184 1.16 21.21 2.68
N TYR A 185 0.09 20.77 2.01
CA TYR A 185 -1.21 20.57 2.65
C TYR A 185 -1.25 19.35 3.58
N ALA A 186 -0.24 18.48 3.56
CA ALA A 186 -0.17 17.35 4.49
C ALA A 186 0.09 17.82 5.92
N SER A 187 0.64 19.02 6.13
CA SER A 187 0.79 19.59 7.48
C SER A 187 -0.55 19.83 8.18
N ASN A 188 -1.65 19.95 7.42
CA ASN A 188 -2.99 20.18 7.99
C ASN A 188 -3.59 18.92 8.64
N ILE A 189 -3.04 17.74 8.35
CA ILE A 189 -3.57 16.46 8.83
C ILE A 189 -2.86 15.95 10.08
N VAL A 190 -1.84 16.66 10.59
CA VAL A 190 -1.05 16.22 11.75
C VAL A 190 -1.95 15.94 12.95
N GLN A 191 -2.95 16.79 13.20
CA GLN A 191 -3.96 16.61 14.26
C GLN A 191 -4.83 15.34 14.11
N LYS A 192 -4.89 14.74 12.92
CA LYS A 192 -5.62 13.49 12.65
C LYS A 192 -4.81 12.25 13.00
N LEU A 193 -3.49 12.39 13.14
CA LEU A 193 -2.56 11.30 13.39
C LEU A 193 -2.35 11.07 14.88
N CYS A 194 -2.17 9.81 15.25
CA CYS A 194 -1.73 9.37 16.57
C CYS A 194 -0.43 8.60 16.38
N LEU A 195 0.69 9.27 16.68
CA LEU A 195 2.06 8.78 16.51
C LEU A 195 2.75 8.69 17.88
N GLU A 196 3.47 7.60 18.12
CA GLU A 196 4.30 7.42 19.31
C GLU A 196 5.76 7.68 18.94
N TYR A 197 6.32 8.84 19.30
CA TYR A 197 7.70 9.14 18.96
C TYR A 197 8.69 8.30 19.78
N VAL A 198 9.69 7.74 19.10
CA VAL A 198 10.77 6.98 19.72
C VAL A 198 12.12 7.46 19.20
N GLU A 199 13.16 7.37 20.03
CA GLU A 199 14.54 7.72 19.67
C GLU A 199 15.16 6.68 18.71
#